data_AF-A0AAD7EHS1-F1
#
_entry.id   AF-A0AAD7EHS1-F1
#
_cell.length_a   1.000
_cell.length_b   1.000
_cell.length_c   1.000
_cell.angle_alpha   90.00
_cell.angle_beta   90.00
_cell.angle_gamma   90.00
#
_symmetry.space_group_name_H-M   'P 1'
#
loop_
_entity.id
_entity.type
_entity.pdbx_description
1 polymer ?
#
loop_
_entity_poly.entity_id
_entity_poly.type
_entity_poly.pdbx_seq_one_letter_code
_entity_poly.pdbx_strand_id
1 'polypeptide(L)'
;MPLVRWSCLLNRTCGLILSYCSPECQKKDWKEHKRSVCVKPALLHKVDKLMKKHSGPGSAMSTIESFERAAWAERVRNPQVISACDGCFRRFHGFPPREEEEEDENTPDAGAEFKHCKECDWTICEDCTHPQAQGTPFFDRPTGTCRCLTSNFGVSYCLSTPSYLDGNGRKPYHGDRHPPMAGSGYSEASFESKERECRTCGVTARHLKKEHLKDALPGIE
;
A
#
# COMPACT_ATOMS: atom_id res chain seq x y z
N MET A 1 -39.93 -16.06 -6.53
CA MET A 1 -38.95 -17.17 -6.53
C MET A 1 -37.60 -16.59 -6.10
N PRO A 2 -36.93 -17.12 -5.07
CA PRO A 2 -35.66 -16.59 -4.62
C PRO A 2 -34.55 -16.90 -5.64
N LEU A 3 -33.88 -15.86 -6.15
CA LEU A 3 -32.68 -16.02 -6.97
C LEU A 3 -31.54 -16.50 -6.07
N VAL A 4 -30.89 -17.61 -6.45
CA VAL A 4 -29.77 -18.13 -5.67
C VAL A 4 -28.48 -17.48 -6.16
N ARG A 5 -27.89 -16.65 -5.31
CA ARG A 5 -26.65 -15.94 -5.61
C ARG A 5 -25.46 -16.89 -5.37
N TRP A 6 -24.94 -17.50 -6.44
CA TRP A 6 -23.77 -18.35 -6.37
C TRP A 6 -22.53 -17.58 -6.81
N SER A 7 -21.61 -17.34 -5.87
CA SER A 7 -20.25 -16.95 -6.21
C SER A 7 -19.47 -18.17 -6.67
N CYS A 8 -18.61 -18.01 -7.68
CA CYS A 8 -17.78 -19.07 -8.22
C CYS A 8 -16.71 -19.51 -7.19
N LEU A 9 -17.12 -20.33 -6.22
CA LEU A 9 -16.29 -20.72 -5.07
C LEU A 9 -15.17 -21.71 -5.43
N LEU A 10 -15.27 -22.39 -6.57
CA LEU A 10 -14.30 -23.42 -7.00
C LEU A 10 -13.05 -22.86 -7.70
N ASN A 11 -13.06 -21.60 -8.15
CA ASN A 11 -11.89 -20.91 -8.67
C ASN A 11 -12.15 -19.40 -8.59
N ARG A 12 -11.69 -18.75 -7.51
CA ARG A 12 -11.89 -17.33 -7.15
C ARG A 12 -11.32 -16.29 -8.16
N THR A 13 -11.26 -16.59 -9.45
CA THR A 13 -10.51 -15.82 -10.44
C THR A 13 -11.37 -15.15 -11.52
N CYS A 14 -12.64 -15.53 -11.68
CA CYS A 14 -13.55 -14.79 -12.55
C CYS A 14 -14.34 -13.80 -11.68
N GLY A 15 -13.94 -12.52 -11.69
CA GLY A 15 -14.59 -11.46 -10.90
C GLY A 15 -16.02 -11.10 -11.35
N LEU A 16 -16.58 -11.83 -12.33
CA LEU A 16 -17.96 -11.64 -12.78
C LEU A 16 -18.94 -12.37 -11.86
N ILE A 17 -19.81 -11.59 -11.21
CA ILE A 17 -20.95 -12.11 -10.45
C ILE A 17 -22.10 -12.33 -11.44
N LEU A 18 -22.30 -13.57 -11.89
CA LEU A 18 -23.47 -13.97 -12.69
C LEU A 18 -24.54 -14.57 -11.76
N SER A 19 -25.80 -14.14 -11.96
CA SER A 19 -26.95 -14.67 -11.22
C SER A 19 -27.71 -15.68 -12.07
N TYR A 20 -27.91 -16.88 -11.57
CA TYR A 20 -28.65 -17.94 -12.27
C TYR A 20 -29.98 -18.21 -11.56
N CYS A 21 -31.02 -18.51 -12.33
CA CYS A 21 -32.33 -18.87 -11.77
C CYS A 21 -32.35 -20.28 -11.14
N SER A 22 -31.41 -21.17 -11.52
CA SER A 22 -31.29 -22.52 -10.95
C SER A 22 -29.86 -23.09 -11.08
N PRO A 23 -29.50 -24.14 -10.30
CA PRO A 23 -28.24 -24.85 -10.46
C PRO A 23 -28.08 -25.55 -11.82
N GLU A 24 -29.19 -25.90 -12.48
CA GLU A 24 -29.18 -26.52 -13.80
C GLU A 24 -28.77 -25.52 -14.88
N CYS A 25 -29.32 -24.30 -14.83
CA CYS A 25 -28.94 -23.20 -15.71
C CYS A 25 -27.45 -22.87 -15.56
N GLN A 26 -26.93 -22.86 -14.33
CA GLN A 26 -25.51 -22.68 -14.07
C GLN A 26 -24.66 -23.78 -14.70
N LYS A 27 -25.01 -25.06 -14.50
CA LYS A 27 -24.25 -26.19 -15.07
C LYS A 27 -24.24 -26.17 -16.61
N LYS A 28 -25.34 -25.72 -17.22
CA LYS A 28 -25.45 -25.58 -18.67
C LYS A 28 -24.55 -24.45 -19.18
N ASP A 29 -24.65 -23.27 -18.58
CA ASP A 29 -23.84 -22.10 -18.94
C ASP A 29 -22.36 -22.29 -18.65
N TRP A 30 -22.01 -23.03 -17.58
CA TRP A 30 -20.62 -23.26 -17.17
C TRP A 30 -19.74 -23.83 -18.29
N LYS A 31 -20.28 -24.67 -19.17
CA LYS A 31 -19.52 -25.23 -20.31
C LYS A 31 -19.12 -24.14 -21.32
N GLU A 32 -19.97 -23.15 -21.52
CA GLU A 32 -19.77 -22.03 -22.43
C GLU A 32 -18.97 -20.93 -21.77
N HIS A 33 -19.36 -20.50 -20.56
CA HIS A 33 -18.64 -19.56 -19.72
C HIS A 33 -17.18 -19.97 -19.51
N LYS A 34 -16.89 -21.26 -19.28
CA LYS A 34 -15.52 -21.76 -19.13
C LYS A 34 -14.68 -21.52 -20.39
N ARG A 35 -15.27 -21.49 -21.58
CA ARG A 35 -14.58 -21.31 -22.87
C ARG A 35 -14.48 -19.85 -23.30
N SER A 36 -15.49 -19.05 -22.99
CA SER A 36 -15.60 -17.66 -23.46
C SER A 36 -15.18 -16.61 -22.42
N VAL A 37 -15.45 -16.84 -21.13
CA VAL A 37 -15.34 -15.81 -20.08
C VAL A 37 -14.34 -16.17 -18.97
N CYS A 38 -14.29 -17.43 -18.53
CA CYS A 38 -13.45 -17.86 -17.40
C CYS A 38 -12.03 -18.28 -17.79
N VAL A 39 -11.74 -18.48 -19.07
CA VAL A 39 -10.34 -18.57 -19.51
C VAL A 39 -9.78 -17.18 -19.28
N LYS A 40 -8.80 -17.02 -18.38
CA LYS A 40 -7.93 -15.83 -18.41
C LYS A 40 -7.62 -15.61 -19.88
N PRO A 41 -8.00 -14.47 -20.51
CA PRO A 41 -7.73 -14.21 -21.91
C PRO A 41 -6.33 -14.73 -22.22
N ALA A 42 -6.13 -15.48 -23.33
CA ALA A 42 -4.85 -16.12 -23.59
C ALA A 42 -3.66 -15.15 -23.43
N LEU A 43 -3.91 -13.85 -23.66
CA LEU A 43 -3.05 -12.72 -23.32
C LEU A 43 -2.71 -12.61 -21.82
N LEU A 44 -3.67 -12.57 -20.89
CA LEU A 44 -3.41 -12.53 -19.44
C LEU A 44 -2.65 -13.76 -18.93
N HIS A 45 -2.90 -14.94 -19.48
CA HIS A 45 -2.10 -16.13 -19.13
C HIS A 45 -0.65 -15.98 -19.61
N LYS A 46 -0.43 -15.43 -20.82
CA LYS A 46 0.92 -15.11 -21.32
C LYS A 46 1.61 -14.07 -20.44
N VAL A 47 0.92 -12.99 -20.05
CA VAL A 47 1.45 -11.96 -19.16
C VAL A 47 1.80 -12.54 -17.79
N ASP A 48 0.91 -13.33 -17.16
CA ASP A 48 1.18 -14.00 -15.88
C ASP A 48 2.39 -14.94 -15.97
N LYS A 49 2.54 -15.69 -17.08
CA LYS A 49 3.70 -16.54 -17.32
C LYS A 49 4.99 -15.74 -17.50
N LEU A 50 4.95 -14.61 -18.20
CA LEU A 50 6.08 -13.70 -18.35
C LEU A 50 6.46 -13.08 -16.99
N MET A 51 5.49 -12.58 -16.23
CA MET A 51 5.73 -12.03 -14.89
C MET A 51 6.33 -13.06 -13.94
N LYS A 52 5.80 -14.29 -13.90
CA LYS A 52 6.39 -15.37 -13.10
C LYS A 52 7.80 -15.74 -13.55
N LYS A 53 8.11 -15.67 -14.85
CA LYS A 53 9.46 -15.88 -15.36
C LYS A 53 10.43 -14.79 -14.89
N HIS A 54 9.96 -13.54 -14.82
CA HIS A 54 10.79 -12.40 -14.42
C HIS A 54 10.84 -12.13 -12.93
N SER A 55 9.89 -12.64 -12.14
CA SER A 55 9.80 -12.46 -10.69
C SER A 55 9.98 -13.75 -9.88
N GLY A 56 10.19 -14.89 -10.53
CA GLY A 56 10.39 -16.18 -9.87
C GLY A 56 11.76 -16.29 -9.18
N PRO A 57 11.97 -17.32 -8.32
CA PRO A 57 13.27 -17.58 -7.72
C PRO A 57 14.34 -17.78 -8.80
N GLY A 58 15.48 -17.09 -8.68
CA GLY A 58 16.57 -17.12 -9.66
C GLY A 58 16.36 -16.22 -10.89
N SER A 59 15.28 -15.44 -10.92
CA SER A 59 15.10 -14.38 -11.92
C SER A 59 15.94 -13.14 -11.58
N ALA A 60 16.18 -12.29 -12.58
CA ALA A 60 16.86 -11.01 -12.40
C ALA A 60 16.20 -10.14 -11.31
N MET A 61 14.87 -10.09 -11.24
CA MET A 61 14.19 -9.32 -10.19
C MET A 61 14.41 -9.93 -8.80
N SER A 62 14.42 -11.25 -8.66
CA SER A 62 14.71 -11.88 -7.36
C SER A 62 16.15 -11.60 -6.91
N THR A 63 17.09 -11.52 -7.86
CA THR A 63 18.47 -11.16 -7.58
C THR A 63 18.59 -9.70 -7.16
N ILE A 64 17.88 -8.79 -7.83
CA ILE A 64 17.79 -7.38 -7.43
C ILE A 64 17.20 -7.25 -6.03
N GLU A 65 16.09 -7.93 -5.74
CA GLU A 65 15.46 -7.93 -4.40
C GLU A 65 16.43 -8.46 -3.32
N SER A 66 17.21 -9.50 -3.65
CA SER A 66 18.23 -10.04 -2.75
C SER A 66 19.37 -9.04 -2.50
N PHE A 67 19.87 -8.36 -3.54
CA PHE A 67 20.90 -7.33 -3.38
C PHE A 67 20.39 -6.15 -2.58
N GLU A 68 19.17 -5.70 -2.85
CA GLU A 68 18.53 -4.62 -2.11
C GLU A 68 18.36 -4.97 -0.63
N ARG A 69 17.89 -6.19 -0.32
CA ARG A 69 17.79 -6.68 1.08
C ARG A 69 19.17 -6.74 1.75
N ALA A 70 20.20 -7.19 1.03
CA ALA A 70 21.55 -7.28 1.56
C ALA A 70 22.16 -5.89 1.81
N ALA A 71 22.00 -4.95 0.88
CA ALA A 71 22.42 -3.56 1.02
C ALA A 71 21.74 -2.90 2.22
N TRP A 72 20.46 -3.18 2.44
CA TRP A 72 19.72 -2.61 3.57
C TRP A 72 20.17 -3.22 4.89
N ALA A 73 20.38 -4.54 4.93
CA ALA A 73 20.96 -5.19 6.12
C ALA A 73 22.35 -4.65 6.44
N GLU A 74 23.14 -4.28 5.43
CA GLU A 74 24.44 -3.63 5.63
C GLU A 74 24.30 -2.21 6.18
N ARG A 75 23.39 -1.40 5.64
CA ARG A 75 23.09 -0.06 6.17
C ARG A 75 22.66 -0.09 7.64
N VAL A 76 21.84 -1.08 8.03
CA VAL A 76 21.45 -1.29 9.43
C VAL A 76 22.65 -1.65 10.32
N ARG A 77 23.60 -2.45 9.82
CA ARG A 77 24.82 -2.79 10.56
C ARG A 77 25.78 -1.61 10.66
N ASN A 78 25.90 -0.83 9.60
CA ASN A 78 26.87 0.23 9.41
C ASN A 78 26.15 1.51 8.93
N PRO A 79 25.39 2.18 9.82
CA PRO A 79 24.65 3.38 9.46
C PRO A 79 25.61 4.44 8.96
N GLN A 80 25.38 4.89 7.73
CA GLN A 80 26.15 5.96 7.11
C GLN A 80 25.50 7.29 7.42
N VAL A 81 26.27 8.38 7.34
CA VAL A 81 25.68 9.71 7.39
C VAL A 81 24.78 9.88 6.16
N ILE A 82 23.51 10.19 6.41
CA ILE A 82 22.50 10.23 5.38
C ILE A 82 22.53 11.60 4.71
N SER A 83 23.00 11.63 3.47
CA SER A 83 23.13 12.87 2.69
C SER A 83 21.90 13.23 1.87
N ALA A 84 20.92 12.33 1.75
CA ALA A 84 19.74 12.53 0.92
C ALA A 84 18.50 11.83 1.50
N CYS A 85 17.34 12.37 1.19
CA CYS A 85 16.05 11.83 1.57
C CYS A 85 15.77 10.51 0.84
N ASP A 86 15.54 9.42 1.57
CA ASP A 86 15.22 8.10 0.97
C ASP A 86 13.86 8.09 0.24
N GLY A 87 13.01 9.08 0.51
CA GLY A 87 11.75 9.29 -0.20
C GLY A 87 11.96 9.95 -1.56
N CYS A 88 12.32 11.23 -1.59
CA CYS A 88 12.39 12.00 -2.85
C CYS A 88 13.79 12.05 -3.49
N PHE A 89 14.79 11.40 -2.88
CA PHE A 89 16.20 11.38 -3.31
C PHE A 89 16.89 12.75 -3.37
N ARG A 90 16.21 13.85 -2.99
CA ARG A 90 16.82 15.17 -2.84
C ARG A 90 17.83 15.17 -1.68
N ARG A 91 18.93 15.88 -1.86
CA ARG A 91 19.99 16.03 -0.85
C ARG A 91 19.49 16.83 0.35
N PHE A 92 19.89 16.43 1.55
CA PHE A 92 19.65 17.23 2.75
C PHE A 92 20.57 18.44 2.78
N HIS A 93 20.12 19.50 3.45
CA HIS A 93 20.88 20.73 3.60
C HIS A 93 22.23 20.47 4.29
N GLY A 94 23.31 21.08 3.78
CA GLY A 94 24.65 20.99 4.35
C GLY A 94 25.53 19.84 3.83
N PHE A 95 25.02 19.00 2.92
CA PHE A 95 25.84 18.01 2.22
C PHE A 95 26.31 18.58 0.87
N PRO A 96 27.64 18.70 0.63
CA PRO A 96 28.13 19.16 -0.65
C PRO A 96 27.79 18.15 -1.75
N PRO A 97 27.63 18.60 -3.01
CA PRO A 97 27.59 17.70 -4.15
C PRO A 97 28.78 16.75 -4.16
N ARG A 98 28.56 15.55 -4.71
CA ARG A 98 29.68 14.69 -5.10
C ARG A 98 30.33 15.30 -6.33
N GLU A 99 31.66 15.22 -6.40
CA GLU A 99 32.46 15.79 -7.50
C GLU A 99 32.05 15.26 -8.90
N GLU A 100 31.35 14.12 -8.94
CA GLU A 100 30.90 13.46 -10.16
C GLU A 100 29.44 13.79 -10.56
N GLU A 101 28.70 14.52 -9.73
CA GLU A 101 27.30 14.89 -10.02
C GLU A 101 27.25 16.25 -10.71
N GLU A 102 26.91 16.28 -12.00
CA GLU A 102 26.52 17.53 -12.69
C GLU A 102 25.26 18.09 -12.00
N GLU A 103 25.43 19.08 -11.14
CA GLU A 103 24.31 19.71 -10.44
C GLU A 103 23.44 20.48 -11.44
N ASP A 104 22.17 20.09 -11.56
CA ASP A 104 21.15 21.03 -12.00
C ASP A 104 20.93 22.02 -10.86
N GLU A 105 21.50 23.22 -11.00
CA GLU A 105 21.40 24.35 -10.05
C GLU A 105 19.96 24.67 -9.63
N ASN A 106 18.96 24.19 -10.38
CA ASN A 106 17.54 24.40 -10.07
C ASN A 106 16.91 23.32 -9.19
N THR A 107 17.64 22.28 -8.78
CA THR A 107 17.06 21.25 -7.92
C THR A 107 17.05 21.74 -6.47
N PRO A 108 15.88 22.06 -5.88
CA PRO A 108 15.83 22.55 -4.50
C PRO A 108 16.33 21.48 -3.55
N ASP A 109 16.99 21.88 -2.47
CA ASP A 109 17.37 20.95 -1.41
C ASP A 109 16.13 20.31 -0.75
N ALA A 110 16.33 19.21 -0.04
CA ALA A 110 15.27 18.53 0.70
C ALA A 110 14.94 19.22 2.04
N GLY A 111 15.58 20.34 2.36
CA GLY A 111 15.63 20.89 3.72
C GLY A 111 16.45 20.01 4.67
N ALA A 112 16.12 20.10 5.97
CA ALA A 112 16.76 19.30 7.02
C ALA A 112 16.18 17.88 7.09
N GLU A 113 16.92 16.98 7.74
CA GLU A 113 16.40 15.68 8.16
C GLU A 113 15.16 15.86 9.05
N PHE A 114 14.06 15.19 8.72
CA PHE A 114 12.80 15.34 9.44
C PHE A 114 12.42 14.11 10.26
N LYS A 115 12.38 12.92 9.65
CA LYS A 115 12.05 11.67 10.34
C LYS A 115 13.03 10.56 9.97
N HIS A 116 13.43 9.80 10.97
CA HIS A 116 14.47 8.77 10.90
C HIS A 116 14.02 7.46 11.55
N CYS A 117 14.31 6.33 10.90
CA CYS A 117 14.08 5.00 11.45
C CYS A 117 15.23 4.50 12.29
N LYS A 118 15.00 4.28 13.58
CA LYS A 118 15.99 3.62 14.43
C LYS A 118 16.18 2.13 14.12
N GLU A 119 15.26 1.52 13.37
CA GLU A 119 15.32 0.09 13.03
C GLU A 119 15.91 -0.15 11.63
N CYS A 120 15.47 0.62 10.61
CA CYS A 120 15.84 0.42 9.21
C CYS A 120 16.74 1.54 8.63
N ASP A 121 17.13 2.54 9.43
CA ASP A 121 17.91 3.72 9.03
C ASP A 121 17.27 4.61 7.94
N TRP A 122 16.00 4.35 7.59
CA TRP A 122 15.26 5.10 6.58
C TRP A 122 14.95 6.51 7.05
N THR A 123 15.27 7.48 6.20
CA THR A 123 15.21 8.89 6.57
C THR A 123 14.55 9.72 5.49
N ILE A 124 13.63 10.59 5.90
CA ILE A 124 12.82 11.40 4.99
C ILE A 124 12.81 12.88 5.40
N CYS A 125 12.64 13.75 4.41
CA CYS A 125 12.37 15.18 4.63
C CYS A 125 10.91 15.45 4.98
N GLU A 126 10.63 16.68 5.41
CA GLU A 126 9.29 17.13 5.81
C GLU A 126 8.27 17.02 4.65
N ASP A 127 8.65 17.44 3.44
CA ASP A 127 7.81 17.32 2.24
C ASP A 127 7.43 15.86 1.95
N CYS A 128 8.34 14.93 2.21
CA CYS A 128 8.08 13.50 2.05
C CYS A 128 7.01 12.96 3.01
N THR A 129 6.71 13.69 4.09
CA THR A 129 5.62 13.36 5.02
C THR A 129 4.27 13.94 4.66
N HIS A 130 4.25 14.89 3.72
CA HIS A 130 3.05 15.54 3.23
C HIS A 130 2.90 15.23 1.73
N PRO A 131 2.28 14.10 1.35
CA PRO A 131 2.17 13.70 -0.06
C PRO A 131 1.51 14.74 -0.96
N GLN A 132 0.73 15.67 -0.40
CA GLN A 132 0.10 16.77 -1.13
C GLN A 132 1.09 17.87 -1.54
N ALA A 133 2.22 18.01 -0.83
CA ALA A 133 3.25 19.03 -1.06
C ALA A 133 4.28 18.65 -2.13
N GLN A 134 4.35 17.37 -2.53
CA GLN A 134 5.43 16.87 -3.38
C GLN A 134 5.32 17.26 -4.86
N GLY A 135 4.18 17.83 -5.30
CA GLY A 135 3.93 18.16 -6.71
C GLY A 135 3.95 16.96 -7.68
N THR A 136 4.28 15.76 -7.20
CA THR A 136 4.40 14.53 -7.97
C THR A 136 3.03 13.85 -8.07
N PRO A 137 2.62 13.41 -9.27
CA PRO A 137 1.43 12.59 -9.46
C PRO A 137 1.42 11.42 -8.49
N PHE A 138 0.25 11.07 -7.94
CA PHE A 138 0.12 10.02 -6.92
C PHE A 138 0.80 8.69 -7.29
N PHE A 139 0.83 8.34 -8.58
CA PHE A 139 1.42 7.10 -9.09
C PHE A 139 2.95 7.11 -9.19
N ASP A 140 3.56 8.29 -9.30
CA ASP A 140 5.02 8.46 -9.38
C ASP A 140 5.65 8.69 -8.00
N ARG A 141 4.81 8.68 -6.95
CA ARG A 141 5.29 8.82 -5.58
C ARG A 141 6.06 7.55 -5.18
N PRO A 142 7.24 7.69 -4.57
CA PRO A 142 7.98 6.56 -4.04
C PRO A 142 7.08 5.78 -3.07
N THR A 143 6.88 4.50 -3.35
CA THR A 143 6.10 3.61 -2.50
C THR A 143 6.93 3.28 -1.26
N GLY A 144 6.90 4.13 -0.22
CA GLY A 144 7.74 3.89 0.94
C GLY A 144 7.38 4.67 2.20
N THR A 145 6.50 4.10 3.01
CA THR A 145 6.80 4.01 4.45
C THR A 145 8.07 3.16 4.62
N CYS A 146 8.91 3.36 5.65
CA CYS A 146 10.09 2.50 5.90
C CYS A 146 9.74 1.02 5.75
N ARG A 147 10.75 0.25 5.36
CA ARG A 147 10.65 -1.20 5.15
C ARG A 147 10.39 -2.02 6.42
N CYS A 148 10.38 -1.39 7.59
CA CYS A 148 9.95 -2.05 8.82
C CYS A 148 8.46 -2.37 8.72
N LEU A 149 8.14 -3.66 8.85
CA LEU A 149 6.77 -4.18 8.88
C LEU A 149 5.85 -3.47 9.90
N THR A 150 6.45 -2.86 10.92
CA THR A 150 5.79 -2.22 12.06
C THR A 150 5.86 -0.70 12.04
N SER A 151 6.66 -0.09 11.16
CA SER A 151 6.90 1.34 11.23
C SER A 151 6.13 2.12 10.18
N ASN A 152 5.27 3.02 10.64
CA ASN A 152 4.30 3.70 9.80
C ASN A 152 4.82 5.00 9.16
N PHE A 153 6.07 5.40 9.37
CA PHE A 153 6.82 6.43 8.61
C PHE A 153 6.04 7.66 8.12
N GLY A 154 5.20 8.21 8.98
CA GLY A 154 4.41 9.40 8.66
C GLY A 154 3.19 9.16 7.76
N VAL A 155 2.95 7.95 7.24
CA VAL A 155 1.64 7.57 6.72
C VAL A 155 0.81 7.11 7.91
N SER A 156 -0.01 8.04 8.40
CA SER A 156 -1.02 7.76 9.42
C SER A 156 -2.08 6.83 8.82
N TYR A 157 -1.84 5.52 8.83
CA TYR A 157 -2.86 4.52 8.45
C TYR A 157 -4.14 4.69 9.26
N CYS A 158 -4.02 5.26 10.45
CA CYS A 158 -5.15 5.64 11.28
C CYS A 158 -6.03 6.74 10.65
N LEU A 159 -5.52 7.56 9.74
CA LEU A 159 -6.27 8.57 8.99
C LEU A 159 -6.71 8.10 7.60
N SER A 160 -6.20 6.97 7.11
CA SER A 160 -6.54 6.46 5.78
C SER A 160 -7.87 5.72 5.79
N THR A 161 -8.49 5.64 4.62
CA THR A 161 -9.72 4.86 4.43
C THR A 161 -9.49 3.37 4.75
N PRO A 162 -10.49 2.66 5.29
CA PRO A 162 -10.38 1.28 5.78
C PRO A 162 -9.83 0.26 4.77
N SER A 163 -9.86 0.58 3.49
CA SER A 163 -9.37 -0.25 2.39
C SER A 163 -7.83 -0.40 2.30
N TYR A 164 -7.05 0.29 3.15
CA TYR A 164 -5.59 0.23 3.06
C TYR A 164 -5.01 -1.13 3.49
N LEU A 165 -4.16 -1.67 2.63
CA LEU A 165 -3.32 -2.83 2.88
C LEU A 165 -2.08 -2.40 3.69
N ASP A 166 -1.62 -3.26 4.61
CA ASP A 166 -0.40 -3.10 5.41
C ASP A 166 0.86 -3.00 4.53
N GLY A 167 2.00 -2.58 5.09
CA GLY A 167 3.22 -2.18 4.35
C GLY A 167 3.81 -3.15 3.30
N ASN A 168 3.26 -4.36 3.14
CA ASN A 168 3.60 -5.30 2.07
C ASN A 168 2.50 -5.43 0.98
N GLY A 169 1.41 -4.67 1.06
CA GLY A 169 0.26 -4.74 0.15
C GLY A 169 -0.49 -6.07 0.19
N ARG A 170 -0.38 -6.85 1.27
CA ARG A 170 -0.89 -8.24 1.31
C ARG A 170 -1.93 -8.51 2.39
N LYS A 171 -1.96 -7.75 3.49
CA LYS A 171 -2.98 -7.95 4.53
C LYS A 171 -3.69 -6.63 4.82
N PRO A 172 -5.00 -6.67 5.15
CA PRO A 172 -5.70 -5.46 5.59
C PRO A 172 -5.07 -4.92 6.88
N TYR A 173 -4.93 -3.60 6.97
CA TYR A 173 -4.52 -2.97 8.22
C TYR A 173 -5.66 -3.03 9.25
N HIS A 174 -5.40 -3.71 10.37
CA HIS A 174 -6.36 -3.92 11.47
C HIS A 174 -6.07 -3.04 12.71
N GLY A 175 -5.18 -2.06 12.58
CA GLY A 175 -4.87 -1.15 13.67
C GLY A 175 -5.95 -0.08 13.86
N ASP A 176 -5.65 0.82 14.80
CA ASP A 176 -6.51 1.92 15.17
C ASP A 176 -6.77 2.87 14.00
N ARG A 177 -8.03 3.26 13.79
CA ARG A 177 -8.43 4.26 12.79
C ARG A 177 -9.24 5.36 13.44
N HIS A 178 -8.97 6.61 13.09
CA HIS A 178 -9.68 7.80 13.54
C HIS A 178 -9.73 8.85 12.42
N PRO A 179 -10.35 8.52 11.26
CA PRO A 179 -10.52 9.50 10.20
C PRO A 179 -11.35 10.70 10.70
N PRO A 180 -11.18 11.91 10.14
CA PRO A 180 -12.02 13.05 10.47
C PRO A 180 -13.49 12.67 10.28
N MET A 181 -14.33 12.90 11.30
CA MET A 181 -15.74 12.52 11.24
C MET A 181 -16.44 13.18 10.04
N ALA A 182 -16.14 14.47 9.81
CA ALA A 182 -16.53 15.19 8.61
C ALA A 182 -15.85 14.61 7.36
N GLY A 183 -16.64 14.09 6.43
CA GLY A 183 -16.17 13.56 5.14
C GLY A 183 -15.76 12.09 5.13
N SER A 184 -15.77 11.40 6.27
CA SER A 184 -15.43 9.98 6.34
C SER A 184 -16.53 9.02 5.83
N GLY A 185 -17.77 9.51 5.71
CA GLY A 185 -18.94 8.68 5.37
C GLY A 185 -19.42 7.78 6.52
N TYR A 186 -18.82 7.88 7.70
CA TYR A 186 -19.23 7.14 8.90
C TYR A 186 -20.15 7.96 9.78
N SER A 187 -21.16 7.29 10.35
CA SER A 187 -22.03 7.88 11.37
C SER A 187 -21.30 7.99 12.71
N GLU A 188 -21.79 8.83 13.63
CA GLU A 188 -21.22 8.96 14.98
C GLU A 188 -21.29 7.63 15.76
N ALA A 189 -22.28 6.78 15.46
CA ALA A 189 -22.43 5.46 16.05
C ALA A 189 -21.32 4.48 15.61
N SER A 190 -20.65 4.75 14.49
CA SER A 190 -19.54 3.94 13.97
C SER A 190 -18.23 4.16 14.74
N PHE A 191 -18.16 5.20 15.59
CA PHE A 191 -17.01 5.50 16.43
C PHE A 191 -17.22 4.99 17.86
N GLU A 192 -16.11 4.69 18.53
CA GLU A 192 -16.06 4.43 19.96
C GLU A 192 -16.61 5.65 20.74
N SER A 193 -17.28 5.38 21.85
CA SER A 193 -17.93 6.42 22.67
C SER A 193 -16.94 7.22 23.50
N LYS A 194 -15.80 6.62 23.87
CA LYS A 194 -14.72 7.26 24.62
C LYS A 194 -13.53 7.50 23.71
N GLU A 195 -12.93 8.67 23.87
CA GLU A 195 -11.62 8.95 23.28
C GLU A 195 -10.55 8.12 23.96
N ARG A 196 -9.57 7.70 23.18
CA ARG A 196 -8.39 7.00 23.67
C ARG A 196 -7.19 7.35 22.81
N GLU A 197 -6.00 7.09 23.32
CA GLU A 197 -4.76 7.27 22.59
C GLU A 197 -4.66 6.24 21.45
N CYS A 198 -4.37 6.72 20.24
CA CYS A 198 -4.13 5.87 19.08
C CYS A 198 -2.83 5.10 19.26
N ARG A 199 -2.89 3.77 19.21
CA ARG A 199 -1.70 2.90 19.33
C ARG A 199 -0.69 3.09 18.20
N THR A 200 -1.08 3.75 17.11
CA THR A 200 -0.23 3.97 15.93
C THR A 200 0.38 5.37 15.90
N CYS A 201 -0.37 6.42 16.23
CA CYS A 201 0.14 7.80 16.12
C CYS A 201 0.18 8.58 17.45
N GLY A 202 -0.30 8.01 18.56
CA GLY A 202 -0.33 8.67 19.87
C GLY A 202 -1.39 9.77 20.02
N VAL A 203 -2.13 10.11 18.97
CA VAL A 203 -3.19 11.13 19.05
C VAL A 203 -4.37 10.59 19.84
N THR A 204 -4.87 11.37 20.80
CA THR A 204 -6.13 11.08 21.49
C THR A 204 -7.29 11.49 20.59
N ALA A 205 -8.08 10.51 20.16
CA ALA A 205 -9.21 10.72 19.26
C ALA A 205 -10.28 9.65 19.48
N ARG A 206 -11.48 9.89 18.92
CA ARG A 206 -12.52 8.86 18.80
C ARG A 206 -12.14 7.91 17.67
N HIS A 207 -12.05 6.63 18.00
CA HIS A 207 -11.63 5.59 17.09
C HIS A 207 -12.81 4.93 16.40
N LEU A 208 -12.64 4.46 15.18
CA LEU A 208 -13.62 3.66 14.47
C LEU A 208 -13.75 2.29 15.14
N LYS A 209 -14.98 1.82 15.36
CA LYS A 209 -15.21 0.49 15.96
C LYS A 209 -14.67 -0.62 15.06
N LYS A 210 -14.27 -1.74 15.68
CA LYS A 210 -13.68 -2.90 14.98
C LYS A 210 -14.55 -3.47 13.87
N GLU A 211 -15.87 -3.39 13.99
CA GLU A 211 -16.82 -3.84 12.97
C GLU A 211 -16.68 -3.08 11.64
N HIS A 212 -16.39 -1.78 11.70
CA HIS A 212 -16.29 -0.90 10.53
C HIS A 212 -14.89 -0.88 9.90
N LEU A 213 -13.90 -1.56 10.49
CA LEU A 213 -12.55 -1.66 9.92
C LEU A 213 -12.49 -2.50 8.63
N LYS A 214 -13.56 -3.25 8.31
CA LYS A 214 -13.65 -4.12 7.12
C LYS A 214 -14.44 -3.48 5.98
N ASP A 215 -15.00 -2.29 6.18
CA ASP A 215 -15.87 -1.66 5.20
C ASP A 215 -15.05 -1.22 3.99
N ALA A 216 -15.38 -1.79 2.82
CA ALA A 216 -14.68 -1.48 1.58
C ALA A 216 -14.98 -0.05 1.10
N LEU A 217 -16.19 0.44 1.38
CA LEU A 217 -16.68 1.78 1.05
C LEU A 217 -17.61 2.27 2.17
N PRO A 218 -17.23 3.28 2.97
CA PRO A 218 -18.13 3.89 3.95
C PRO A 218 -19.35 4.54 3.28
N GLY A 219 -20.54 4.35 3.85
CA GLY A 219 -21.76 5.06 3.46
C GLY A 219 -22.56 4.46 2.29
N ILE A 220 -22.20 3.26 1.82
CA ILE A 220 -22.99 2.51 0.84
C ILE A 220 -23.54 1.26 1.55
N GLU A 221 -24.74 1.40 2.14
CA GLU A 221 -25.56 0.26 2.59
C GLU A 221 -26.32 -0.39 1.42
#